data_AF-A0A5E7VMX1-F1
#
_entry.id   AF-A0A5E7VMX1-F1
#
_cell.length_a   1.000
_cell.length_b   1.000
_cell.length_c   1.000
_cell.angle_alpha   90.00
_cell.angle_beta   90.00
_cell.angle_gamma   90.00
#
_symmetry.space_group_name_H-M   'P 1'
#
loop_
_entity.id
_entity.type
_entity.pdbx_description
1 polymer ?
#
loop_
_entity_poly.entity_id
_entity_poly.type
_entity_poly.pdbx_seq_one_letter_code
_entity_poly.pdbx_strand_id
1 'polypeptide(L)'
;MKSNIFDPHKSFLSLKILWIVVIIHFAVAAILSILIIYNSNLTPSYDYHGLNNALNIFKIPLGILALTIPIVALLAANHRSEQTKEQMRLASENNNFSNFYKHTEEFESYLSEHEESNIKITLPRKFHRLAFPNSKNGDFKVGELIDRQINWFLEHIIHASSGLNNPQKWTEALDKLDMLITDFAESFYIKNYYTSTSGNSLPVFERTVFVPDGDVKNIIISVKNISEKIRDALLFDERYEPSELLIKVIEFDYRRIPSSKTNNISNYAPFDFKALLFEEKS
;
A
#
# COMPACT_ATOMS: atom_id res chain seq x y z
N MET A 1 19.22 19.66 0.17
CA MET A 1 20.65 19.74 -0.22
C MET A 1 21.43 18.79 0.70
N LYS A 2 21.91 17.63 0.22
CA LYS A 2 22.76 16.74 1.04
C LYS A 2 24.08 17.46 1.28
N SER A 3 24.34 17.86 2.52
CA SER A 3 25.63 18.42 2.90
C SER A 3 26.64 17.28 2.91
N ASN A 4 27.49 17.19 1.89
CA ASN A 4 28.61 16.24 1.81
C ASN A 4 29.68 16.45 2.91
N ILE A 5 29.46 17.39 3.83
CA ILE A 5 30.40 17.77 4.89
C ILE A 5 30.34 16.77 6.06
N PHE A 6 29.15 16.24 6.37
CA PHE A 6 28.91 15.25 7.42
C PHE A 6 28.34 13.97 6.81
N ASP A 7 29.21 13.19 6.17
CA ASP A 7 28.84 11.92 5.56
C ASP A 7 28.50 10.88 6.66
N PRO A 8 27.25 10.37 6.73
CA PRO A 8 26.85 9.42 7.77
C PRO A 8 27.50 8.04 7.60
N HIS A 9 28.01 7.71 6.41
CA HIS A 9 28.64 6.42 6.14
C HIS A 9 30.12 6.38 6.50
N LYS A 10 30.68 7.51 6.93
CA LYS A 10 32.09 7.64 7.32
C LYS A 10 32.24 7.76 8.82
N SER A 11 33.39 7.31 9.33
CA SER A 11 33.79 7.58 10.71
C SER A 11 34.06 9.08 10.91
N PHE A 12 33.70 9.62 12.08
CA PHE A 12 33.89 11.04 12.42
C PHE A 12 35.34 11.51 12.17
N LEU A 13 36.33 10.69 12.52
CA LEU A 13 37.76 11.04 12.36
C LEU A 13 38.24 11.07 10.90
N SER A 14 37.45 10.53 9.97
CA SER A 14 37.74 10.56 8.54
C SER A 14 37.13 11.77 7.82
N LEU A 15 36.36 12.60 8.54
CA LEU A 15 35.73 13.77 7.95
C LEU A 15 36.74 14.88 7.73
N LYS A 16 36.73 15.47 6.52
CA LYS A 16 37.62 16.60 6.17
C LYS A 16 37.36 17.83 7.05
N ILE A 17 36.09 18.08 7.41
CA ILE A 17 35.70 19.25 8.20
C ILE A 17 36.35 19.26 9.58
N LEU A 18 36.50 18.08 10.21
CA LEU A 18 37.18 17.94 11.49
C LEU A 18 38.62 18.47 11.39
N TRP A 19 39.38 17.95 10.42
CA TRP A 19 40.78 18.31 10.25
C TRP A 19 40.98 19.74 9.80
N ILE A 20 40.10 20.27 8.94
CA ILE A 20 40.12 21.70 8.56
C ILE A 20 39.98 22.57 9.81
N VAL A 21 38.99 22.28 10.67
CA VAL A 21 38.76 23.04 11.89
C VAL A 21 39.95 22.93 12.85
N VAL A 22 40.49 21.74 13.07
CA VAL A 22 41.68 21.53 13.92
C VAL A 22 42.88 22.31 13.37
N ILE A 23 43.20 22.18 12.08
CA ILE A 23 44.32 22.88 11.45
C ILE A 23 44.18 24.40 11.57
N ILE A 24 42.97 24.95 11.37
CA ILE A 24 42.72 26.39 11.53
C ILE A 24 43.01 26.85 12.96
N HIS A 25 42.54 26.13 13.98
CA HIS A 25 42.78 26.49 15.39
C HIS A 25 44.27 26.43 15.73
N PHE A 26 44.96 25.39 15.27
CA PHE A 26 46.41 25.27 15.45
C PHE A 26 47.18 26.37 14.72
N ALA A 27 46.79 26.71 13.49
CA ALA A 27 47.43 27.78 12.72
C ALA A 27 47.26 29.15 13.40
N VAL A 28 46.05 29.47 13.88
CA VAL A 28 45.79 30.72 14.61
C VAL A 28 46.59 30.77 15.92
N ALA A 29 46.62 29.68 16.70
CA ALA A 29 47.41 29.61 17.93
C ALA A 29 48.92 29.74 17.66
N ALA A 30 49.42 29.15 16.57
CA ALA A 30 50.82 29.25 16.18
C ALA A 30 51.19 30.68 15.77
N ILE A 31 50.37 31.34 14.94
CA ILE A 31 50.57 32.74 14.55
C ILE A 31 50.63 33.65 15.77
N LEU A 32 49.69 33.49 16.72
CA LEU A 32 49.68 34.29 17.95
C LEU A 32 50.89 34.02 18.84
N SER A 33 51.31 32.75 18.94
CA SER A 33 52.53 32.39 19.68
C SER A 33 53.78 33.02 19.06
N ILE A 34 53.89 33.00 17.73
CA ILE A 34 54.98 33.63 16.98
C ILE A 34 55.00 35.14 17.23
N LEU A 35 53.83 35.80 17.16
CA LEU A 35 53.71 37.23 17.44
C LEU A 35 54.16 37.57 18.87
N ILE A 36 53.77 36.77 19.86
CA ILE A 36 54.20 36.96 21.25
C ILE A 36 55.73 36.86 21.37
N ILE A 37 56.34 35.84 20.75
CA ILE A 37 57.80 35.61 20.79
C ILE A 37 58.56 36.78 20.16
N TYR A 38 58.14 37.27 18.99
CA TYR A 38 58.84 38.35 18.30
C TYR A 38 58.68 39.72 18.96
N ASN A 39 57.58 39.94 19.68
CA ASN A 39 57.29 41.24 20.31
C ASN A 39 57.60 41.28 21.81
N SER A 40 58.04 40.16 22.40
CA SER A 40 58.37 40.07 23.82
C SER A 40 59.83 39.67 23.99
N ASN A 41 60.59 40.37 24.83
CA ASN A 41 61.96 40.01 25.17
C ASN A 41 61.98 38.81 26.13
N LEU A 42 61.73 37.61 25.60
CA LEU A 42 61.62 36.38 26.40
C LEU A 42 62.99 35.74 26.64
N THR A 43 63.27 35.38 27.90
CA THR A 43 64.43 34.58 28.28
C THR A 43 63.98 33.17 28.70
N PRO A 44 64.55 32.09 28.14
CA PRO A 44 64.19 30.73 28.54
C PRO A 44 64.52 30.46 30.02
N SER A 45 63.55 29.97 30.78
CA SER A 45 63.75 29.41 32.11
C SER A 45 62.99 28.09 32.22
N TYR A 46 63.67 27.03 32.64
CA TYR A 46 63.14 25.66 32.73
C TYR A 46 62.79 25.24 34.17
N ASP A 47 62.75 26.20 35.09
CA ASP A 47 62.28 26.00 36.45
C ASP A 47 60.76 26.21 36.55
N TYR A 48 60.21 25.96 37.74
CA TYR A 48 58.76 26.08 37.96
C TYR A 48 58.26 27.52 37.73
N HIS A 49 59.09 28.54 38.02
CA HIS A 49 58.77 29.94 37.74
C HIS A 49 58.66 30.20 36.24
N GLY A 50 59.62 29.70 35.44
CA GLY A 50 59.62 29.82 33.98
C GLY A 50 58.41 29.17 33.32
N LEU A 51 58.05 27.95 33.75
CA LEU A 51 56.87 27.25 33.24
C LEU A 51 55.56 27.97 33.57
N ASN A 52 55.40 28.44 34.82
CA ASN A 52 54.22 29.23 35.22
C ASN A 52 54.13 30.56 34.45
N ASN A 53 55.26 31.22 34.23
CA ASN A 53 55.31 32.44 33.44
C ASN A 53 54.97 32.17 31.96
N ALA A 54 55.41 31.05 31.39
CA ALA A 54 55.05 30.64 30.04
C ALA A 54 53.53 30.43 29.88
N LEU A 55 52.87 29.80 30.87
CA LEU A 55 51.41 29.68 30.87
C LEU A 55 50.70 31.04 30.88
N ASN A 56 51.22 32.00 31.66
CA ASN A 56 50.68 33.36 31.72
C ASN A 56 50.87 34.13 30.40
N ILE A 57 52.05 34.00 29.78
CA ILE A 57 52.41 34.66 28.51
C ILE A 57 51.60 34.07 27.35
N PHE A 58 51.53 32.74 27.24
CA PHE A 58 50.86 32.04 26.14
C PHE A 58 49.38 31.71 26.41
N LYS A 59 48.76 32.32 27.42
CA LYS A 59 47.36 32.05 27.81
C LYS A 59 46.37 32.19 26.66
N ILE A 60 46.59 33.14 25.74
CA ILE A 60 45.68 33.38 24.60
C ILE A 60 45.79 32.27 23.55
N PRO A 61 46.99 31.94 23.00
CA PRO A 61 47.15 30.76 22.16
C PRO A 61 46.63 29.46 22.78
N LEU A 62 46.91 29.23 24.07
CA LEU A 62 46.43 28.06 24.80
C LEU A 62 44.90 28.04 24.91
N GLY A 63 44.27 29.21 25.13
CA GLY A 63 42.82 29.35 25.14
C GLY A 63 42.18 28.99 23.78
N ILE A 64 42.80 29.38 22.67
CA ILE A 64 42.33 29.04 21.32
C ILE A 64 42.45 27.52 21.06
N LEU A 65 43.57 26.92 21.47
CA LEU A 65 43.72 25.47 21.39
C LEU A 65 42.66 24.75 22.26
N ALA A 66 42.37 25.27 23.46
CA ALA A 66 41.34 24.73 24.33
C ALA A 66 39.94 24.77 23.70
N LEU A 67 39.61 25.80 22.91
CA LEU A 67 38.34 25.88 22.16
C LEU A 67 38.17 24.77 21.11
N THR A 68 39.26 24.12 20.68
CA THR A 68 39.18 22.96 19.79
C THR A 68 38.32 21.85 20.39
N ILE A 69 38.39 21.63 21.71
CA ILE A 69 37.66 20.56 22.40
C ILE A 69 36.13 20.73 22.25
N PRO A 70 35.50 21.84 22.71
CA PRO A 70 34.06 22.02 22.58
C PRO A 70 33.60 22.10 21.12
N ILE A 71 34.43 22.62 20.21
CA ILE A 71 34.09 22.67 18.78
C ILE A 71 34.08 21.26 18.17
N VAL A 72 35.10 20.45 18.43
CA VAL A 72 35.15 19.05 17.99
C VAL A 72 33.98 18.25 18.58
N ALA A 73 33.64 18.49 19.85
CA ALA A 73 32.48 17.87 20.48
C ALA A 73 31.16 18.23 19.76
N LEU A 74 30.99 19.50 19.36
CA LEU A 74 29.82 19.94 18.60
C LEU A 74 29.78 19.30 17.19
N LEU A 75 30.92 19.22 16.50
CA LEU A 75 31.01 18.54 15.20
C LEU A 75 30.66 17.05 15.32
N ALA A 76 31.11 16.38 16.38
CA ALA A 76 30.81 14.97 16.64
C ALA A 76 29.32 14.77 16.93
N ALA A 77 28.71 15.65 17.73
CA ALA A 77 27.27 15.61 17.99
C ALA A 77 26.45 15.77 16.70
N ASN A 78 26.86 16.69 15.82
CA ASN A 78 26.20 16.88 14.53
C ASN A 78 26.35 15.66 13.60
N HIS A 79 27.56 15.08 13.53
CA HIS A 79 27.79 13.86 12.76
C HIS A 79 26.91 12.70 13.24
N ARG A 80 26.80 12.50 14.56
CA ARG A 80 25.89 11.51 15.15
C ARG A 80 24.43 11.76 14.81
N SER A 81 24.00 13.03 14.73
CA SER A 81 22.64 13.38 14.29
C SER A 81 22.39 12.93 12.85
N GLU A 82 23.32 13.19 11.92
CA GLU A 82 23.20 12.74 10.52
C GLU A 82 23.22 11.20 10.41
N GLN A 83 24.07 10.52 11.18
CA GLN A 83 24.06 9.05 11.25
C GLN A 83 22.72 8.51 11.74
N THR A 84 22.14 9.13 12.78
CA THR A 84 20.84 8.71 13.34
C THR A 84 19.72 8.91 12.32
N LYS A 85 19.70 10.04 11.59
CA LYS A 85 18.72 10.28 10.52
C LYS A 85 18.81 9.22 9.42
N GLU A 86 20.02 8.87 9.00
CA GLU A 86 20.22 7.84 7.97
C GLU A 86 19.82 6.45 8.47
N GLN A 87 20.15 6.11 9.73
CA GLN A 87 19.69 4.87 10.35
C GLN A 87 18.16 4.80 10.42
N MET A 88 17.48 5.89 10.80
CA MET A 88 16.02 5.96 10.80
C MET A 88 15.44 5.78 9.40
N ARG A 89 16.07 6.36 8.38
CA ARG A 89 15.66 6.19 6.98
C ARG A 89 15.75 4.73 6.56
N LEU A 90 16.91 4.09 6.78
CA LEU A 90 17.13 2.69 6.44
C LEU A 90 16.18 1.75 7.22
N ALA A 91 15.96 2.04 8.51
CA ALA A 91 15.01 1.29 9.33
C ALA A 91 13.58 1.44 8.80
N SER A 92 13.17 2.65 8.41
CA SER A 92 11.85 2.89 7.80
C SER A 92 11.66 2.13 6.50
N GLU A 93 12.68 2.09 5.63
CA GLU A 93 12.64 1.33 4.37
C GLU A 93 12.52 -0.18 4.63
N ASN A 94 13.31 -0.70 5.58
CA ASN A 94 13.25 -2.10 5.96
C ASN A 94 11.90 -2.46 6.61
N ASN A 95 11.35 -1.58 7.45
CA ASN A 95 10.05 -1.76 8.07
C ASN A 95 8.93 -1.80 7.03
N ASN A 96 8.92 -0.88 6.06
CA ASN A 96 7.93 -0.86 4.99
C ASN A 96 7.99 -2.14 4.15
N PHE A 97 9.20 -2.60 3.81
CA PHE A 97 9.39 -3.87 3.13
C PHE A 97 8.83 -5.04 3.96
N SER A 98 9.25 -5.18 5.22
CA SER A 98 8.81 -6.28 6.08
C SER A 98 7.30 -6.26 6.31
N ASN A 99 6.71 -5.09 6.53
CA ASN A 99 5.27 -4.93 6.72
C ASN A 99 4.48 -5.29 5.46
N PHE A 100 4.97 -4.92 4.27
CA PHE A 100 4.34 -5.30 3.01
C PHE A 100 4.24 -6.82 2.84
N TYR A 101 5.34 -7.56 3.09
CA TYR A 101 5.32 -9.02 2.98
C TYR A 101 4.44 -9.66 4.04
N LYS A 102 4.54 -9.19 5.29
CA LYS A 102 3.70 -9.68 6.38
C LYS A 102 2.21 -9.48 6.11
N HIS A 103 1.81 -8.27 5.69
CA HIS A 103 0.42 -7.97 5.33
C HIS A 103 -0.07 -8.82 4.15
N THR A 104 0.80 -9.11 3.18
CA THR A 104 0.46 -10.00 2.06
C THR A 104 0.24 -11.43 2.55
N GLU A 105 1.11 -11.95 3.41
CA GLU A 105 1.01 -13.29 4.00
C GLU A 105 -0.24 -13.43 4.88
N GLU A 106 -0.50 -12.47 5.76
CA GLU A 106 -1.70 -12.45 6.61
C GLU A 106 -2.97 -12.38 5.76
N PHE A 107 -2.96 -11.62 4.66
CA PHE A 107 -4.08 -11.60 3.72
C PHE A 107 -4.30 -12.95 3.03
N GLU A 108 -3.23 -13.64 2.62
CA GLU A 108 -3.33 -14.99 2.06
C GLU A 108 -3.93 -15.97 3.06
N SER A 109 -3.44 -15.96 4.30
CA SER A 109 -3.98 -16.78 5.38
C SER A 109 -5.44 -16.46 5.67
N TYR A 110 -5.80 -15.18 5.75
CA TYR A 110 -7.17 -14.73 5.96
C TYR A 110 -8.13 -15.27 4.90
N LEU A 111 -7.74 -15.22 3.62
CA LEU A 111 -8.54 -15.76 2.52
C LEU A 111 -8.74 -17.28 2.60
N SER A 112 -7.72 -18.01 3.08
CA SER A 112 -7.78 -19.47 3.25
C SER A 112 -8.58 -19.90 4.48
N GLU A 113 -8.51 -19.16 5.58
CA GLU A 113 -9.28 -19.45 6.80
C GLU A 113 -10.79 -19.19 6.60
N HIS A 114 -11.14 -18.20 5.76
CA HIS A 114 -12.51 -17.83 5.44
C HIS A 114 -12.99 -18.46 4.11
N GLU A 115 -12.45 -19.62 3.76
CA GLU A 115 -12.83 -20.40 2.57
C GLU A 115 -13.98 -21.38 2.91
N GLU A 116 -15.09 -20.89 3.46
CA GLU A 116 -16.27 -21.72 3.80
C GLU A 116 -17.07 -22.19 2.58
N SER A 117 -16.80 -21.60 1.41
CA SER A 117 -17.52 -21.89 0.15
C SER A 117 -16.56 -22.41 -0.92
N ASN A 118 -17.11 -23.13 -1.91
CA ASN A 118 -16.35 -23.55 -3.10
C ASN A 118 -15.82 -22.36 -3.94
N ILE A 119 -16.32 -21.14 -3.68
CA ILE A 119 -15.97 -19.90 -4.36
C ILE A 119 -14.65 -19.37 -3.81
N LYS A 120 -13.66 -19.23 -4.69
CA LYS A 120 -12.30 -18.89 -4.27
C LYS A 120 -11.63 -17.83 -5.11
N ILE A 121 -10.79 -17.03 -4.46
CA ILE A 121 -9.85 -16.12 -5.10
C ILE A 121 -8.60 -16.94 -5.46
N THR A 122 -8.41 -17.18 -6.75
CA THR A 122 -7.36 -18.10 -7.24
C THR A 122 -5.96 -17.51 -7.26
N LEU A 123 -5.84 -16.18 -7.25
CA LEU A 123 -4.56 -15.48 -7.23
C LEU A 123 -4.52 -14.46 -6.08
N PRO A 124 -4.44 -14.92 -4.81
CA PRO A 124 -4.45 -14.06 -3.62
C PRO A 124 -3.53 -12.84 -3.69
N ARG A 125 -2.25 -13.02 -4.07
CA ARG A 125 -1.29 -11.91 -4.19
C ARG A 125 -1.65 -10.89 -5.27
N LYS A 126 -2.28 -11.31 -6.36
CA LYS A 126 -2.70 -10.37 -7.41
C LYS A 126 -3.92 -9.58 -6.94
N PHE A 127 -4.88 -10.25 -6.31
CA PHE A 127 -6.01 -9.59 -5.67
C PHE A 127 -5.53 -8.60 -4.59
N HIS A 128 -4.58 -9.00 -3.74
CA HIS A 128 -3.98 -8.12 -2.73
C HIS A 128 -3.40 -6.84 -3.32
N ARG A 129 -2.64 -6.94 -4.42
CA ARG A 129 -2.09 -5.76 -5.10
C ARG A 129 -3.16 -4.86 -5.72
N LEU A 130 -4.28 -5.44 -6.13
CA LEU A 130 -5.43 -4.69 -6.64
C LEU A 130 -6.16 -3.96 -5.50
N ALA A 131 -6.38 -4.66 -4.38
CA ALA A 131 -7.06 -4.13 -3.20
C ALA A 131 -6.23 -3.10 -2.44
N PHE A 132 -4.92 -3.34 -2.28
CA PHE A 132 -4.00 -2.54 -1.47
C PHE A 132 -2.84 -1.97 -2.31
N PRO A 133 -3.11 -1.06 -3.26
CA PRO A 133 -2.12 -0.60 -4.24
C PRO A 133 -0.93 0.14 -3.60
N ASN A 134 -1.12 0.77 -2.44
CA ASN A 134 -0.10 1.56 -1.75
C ASN A 134 0.63 0.80 -0.63
N SER A 135 0.37 -0.50 -0.48
CA SER A 135 0.90 -1.33 0.63
C SER A 135 2.44 -1.35 0.69
N LYS A 136 3.12 -1.23 -0.45
CA LYS A 136 4.59 -1.11 -0.51
C LYS A 136 5.14 0.14 0.17
N ASN A 137 4.33 1.18 0.27
CA ASN A 137 4.69 2.45 0.92
C ASN A 137 4.24 2.49 2.39
N GLY A 138 3.72 1.38 2.93
CA GLY A 138 3.19 1.29 4.30
C GLY A 138 1.73 1.73 4.45
N ASP A 139 1.02 1.99 3.35
CA ASP A 139 -0.41 2.29 3.37
C ASP A 139 -1.23 1.05 3.00
N PHE A 140 -1.84 0.44 4.01
CA PHE A 140 -2.58 -0.82 3.91
C PHE A 140 -4.09 -0.62 3.78
N LYS A 141 -4.54 0.55 3.33
CA LYS A 141 -5.95 0.82 3.06
C LYS A 141 -6.40 0.18 1.75
N VAL A 142 -7.67 -0.23 1.71
CA VAL A 142 -8.32 -0.57 0.44
C VAL A 142 -8.32 0.67 -0.47
N GLY A 143 -7.89 0.48 -1.73
CA GLY A 143 -7.75 1.57 -2.69
C GLY A 143 -9.03 1.87 -3.45
N GLU A 144 -9.39 3.14 -3.58
CA GLU A 144 -10.61 3.62 -4.28
C GLU A 144 -10.78 3.10 -5.73
N LEU A 145 -9.69 2.70 -6.39
CA LEU A 145 -9.73 2.13 -7.73
C LEU A 145 -10.46 0.78 -7.77
N ILE A 146 -10.39 0.00 -6.70
CA ILE A 146 -11.08 -1.30 -6.65
C ILE A 146 -12.58 -1.09 -6.51
N ASP A 147 -13.02 -0.17 -5.65
CA ASP A 147 -14.44 0.15 -5.46
C ASP A 147 -15.08 0.69 -6.73
N ARG A 148 -14.37 1.58 -7.45
CA ARG A 148 -14.84 2.07 -8.75
C ARG A 148 -14.98 0.95 -9.77
N GLN A 149 -14.06 -0.01 -9.81
CA GLN A 149 -14.16 -1.17 -10.70
C GLN A 149 -15.34 -2.06 -10.33
N ILE A 150 -15.53 -2.36 -9.04
CA ILE A 150 -16.68 -3.15 -8.56
C ILE A 150 -17.99 -2.47 -8.98
N ASN A 151 -18.15 -1.19 -8.67
CA ASN A 151 -19.37 -0.44 -9.03
C ASN A 151 -19.59 -0.42 -10.54
N TRP A 152 -18.53 -0.22 -11.33
CA TRP A 152 -18.63 -0.27 -12.79
C TRP A 152 -19.20 -1.61 -13.28
N PHE A 153 -18.67 -2.74 -12.81
CA PHE A 153 -19.20 -4.06 -13.17
C PHE A 153 -20.66 -4.24 -12.73
N LEU A 154 -20.97 -3.89 -11.49
CA LEU A 154 -22.33 -4.02 -10.95
C LEU A 154 -23.34 -3.18 -11.75
N GLU A 155 -23.03 -1.92 -12.05
CA GLU A 155 -23.90 -1.05 -12.86
C GLU A 155 -24.15 -1.62 -14.26
N HIS A 156 -23.11 -2.15 -14.91
CA HIS A 156 -23.23 -2.71 -16.26
C HIS A 156 -24.02 -4.03 -16.26
N ILE A 157 -23.80 -4.88 -15.26
CA ILE A 157 -24.56 -6.13 -15.08
C ILE A 157 -26.04 -5.81 -14.79
N ILE A 158 -26.30 -4.89 -13.85
CA ILE A 158 -27.66 -4.46 -13.51
C ILE A 158 -28.35 -3.86 -14.75
N HIS A 159 -27.67 -3.01 -15.51
CA HIS A 159 -28.26 -2.44 -16.72
C HIS A 159 -28.54 -3.50 -17.80
N ALA A 160 -27.61 -4.44 -18.04
CA ALA A 160 -27.82 -5.53 -18.97
C ALA A 160 -28.98 -6.45 -18.55
N SER A 161 -29.21 -6.60 -17.25
CA SER A 161 -30.26 -7.46 -16.70
C SER A 161 -31.68 -7.02 -17.06
N SER A 162 -31.93 -5.73 -17.33
CA SER A 162 -33.24 -5.26 -17.78
C SER A 162 -33.66 -5.85 -19.12
N GLY A 163 -32.70 -6.31 -19.93
CA GLY A 163 -32.99 -7.01 -21.19
C GLY A 163 -33.69 -8.37 -21.01
N LEU A 164 -33.61 -8.97 -19.81
CA LEU A 164 -34.31 -10.21 -19.46
C LEU A 164 -35.84 -10.02 -19.39
N ASN A 165 -36.33 -8.78 -19.28
CA ASN A 165 -37.78 -8.53 -19.31
C ASN A 165 -38.39 -8.64 -20.71
N ASN A 166 -37.57 -8.79 -21.77
CA ASN A 166 -38.05 -8.88 -23.15
C ASN A 166 -38.14 -10.35 -23.62
N PRO A 167 -39.34 -10.94 -23.76
CA PRO A 167 -39.49 -12.35 -24.16
C PRO A 167 -38.90 -12.69 -25.53
N GLN A 168 -38.74 -11.71 -26.42
CA GLN A 168 -38.20 -11.91 -27.77
C GLN A 168 -36.67 -11.79 -27.82
N LYS A 169 -36.05 -11.12 -26.84
CA LYS A 169 -34.62 -10.79 -26.84
C LYS A 169 -33.86 -11.20 -25.58
N TRP A 170 -34.49 -11.94 -24.67
CA TRP A 170 -33.88 -12.31 -23.40
C TRP A 170 -32.59 -13.14 -23.57
N THR A 171 -32.44 -13.91 -24.65
CA THR A 171 -31.21 -14.66 -24.96
C THR A 171 -30.04 -13.74 -25.28
N GLU A 172 -30.25 -12.66 -26.04
CA GLU A 172 -29.24 -11.60 -26.28
C GLU A 172 -28.78 -10.96 -24.96
N ALA A 173 -29.74 -10.66 -24.08
CA ALA A 173 -29.45 -10.11 -22.77
C ALA A 173 -28.69 -11.12 -21.90
N LEU A 174 -29.02 -12.41 -22.00
CA LEU A 174 -28.35 -13.48 -21.28
C LEU A 174 -26.88 -13.64 -21.69
N ASP A 175 -26.58 -13.62 -22.99
CA ASP A 175 -25.20 -13.69 -23.49
C ASP A 175 -24.37 -12.49 -23.03
N LYS A 176 -24.94 -11.28 -23.11
CA LYS A 176 -24.28 -10.08 -22.60
C LYS A 176 -24.03 -10.15 -21.09
N LEU A 177 -24.98 -10.68 -20.31
CA LEU A 177 -24.83 -10.87 -18.88
C LEU A 177 -23.74 -11.88 -18.53
N ASP A 178 -23.75 -13.04 -19.18
CA ASP A 178 -22.74 -14.09 -18.98
C ASP A 178 -21.32 -13.56 -19.23
N MET A 179 -21.14 -12.79 -20.30
CA MET A 179 -19.87 -12.11 -20.59
C MET A 179 -19.48 -11.13 -19.47
N LEU A 180 -20.38 -10.23 -19.07
CA LEU A 180 -20.07 -9.23 -18.03
C LEU A 180 -19.78 -9.88 -16.67
N ILE A 181 -20.47 -10.95 -16.32
CA ILE A 181 -20.27 -11.70 -15.07
C ILE A 181 -18.93 -12.45 -15.12
N THR A 182 -18.58 -13.02 -16.27
CA THR A 182 -17.27 -13.66 -16.47
C THR A 182 -16.16 -12.64 -16.33
N ASP A 183 -16.25 -11.50 -17.02
CA ASP A 183 -15.28 -10.40 -16.93
C ASP A 183 -15.16 -9.87 -15.50
N PHE A 184 -16.28 -9.77 -14.78
CA PHE A 184 -16.32 -9.38 -13.37
C PHE A 184 -15.53 -10.37 -12.51
N ALA A 185 -15.85 -11.66 -12.60
CA ALA A 185 -15.16 -12.69 -11.84
C ALA A 185 -13.65 -12.76 -12.17
N GLU A 186 -13.29 -12.69 -13.44
CA GLU A 186 -11.89 -12.76 -13.89
C GLU A 186 -11.06 -11.55 -13.43
N SER A 187 -11.64 -10.35 -13.46
CA SER A 187 -10.99 -9.12 -12.97
C SER A 187 -10.61 -9.20 -11.50
N PHE A 188 -11.37 -9.97 -10.71
CA PHE A 188 -11.14 -10.20 -9.29
C PHE A 188 -10.58 -11.60 -8.99
N TYR A 189 -10.15 -12.35 -10.00
CA TYR A 189 -9.56 -13.69 -9.89
C TYR A 189 -10.44 -14.73 -9.18
N ILE A 190 -11.77 -14.56 -9.23
CA ILE A 190 -12.74 -15.43 -8.57
C ILE A 190 -13.13 -16.60 -9.47
N LYS A 191 -13.19 -17.81 -8.91
CA LYS A 191 -13.69 -19.01 -9.59
C LYS A 191 -14.78 -19.70 -8.79
N ASN A 192 -15.49 -20.61 -9.47
CA ASN A 192 -16.57 -21.44 -8.92
C ASN A 192 -17.73 -20.60 -8.36
N TYR A 193 -18.01 -19.45 -8.96
CA TYR A 193 -19.04 -18.51 -8.52
C TYR A 193 -20.47 -18.92 -8.89
N TYR A 194 -20.64 -19.95 -9.72
CA TYR A 194 -21.95 -20.52 -10.02
C TYR A 194 -22.49 -21.32 -8.83
N THR A 195 -23.81 -21.28 -8.63
CA THR A 195 -24.51 -22.03 -7.57
C THR A 195 -24.37 -23.55 -7.71
N SER A 196 -24.08 -24.02 -8.92
CA SER A 196 -24.02 -25.43 -9.25
C SER A 196 -23.11 -25.66 -10.46
N THR A 197 -22.50 -26.84 -10.51
CA THR A 197 -21.75 -27.33 -11.68
C THR A 197 -22.65 -28.05 -12.68
N SER A 198 -23.90 -28.38 -12.31
CA SER A 198 -24.91 -28.85 -13.25
C SER A 198 -25.63 -27.67 -13.90
N GLY A 199 -26.02 -27.82 -15.16
CA GLY A 199 -26.72 -26.77 -15.88
C GLY A 199 -26.97 -27.13 -17.34
N ASN A 200 -27.57 -26.17 -18.04
CA ASN A 200 -27.79 -26.27 -19.47
C ASN A 200 -26.86 -25.31 -20.19
N SER A 201 -26.27 -25.78 -21.29
CA SER A 201 -25.56 -24.94 -22.23
C SER A 201 -26.53 -24.48 -23.30
N LEU A 202 -26.76 -23.18 -23.39
CA LEU A 202 -27.59 -22.58 -24.42
C LEU A 202 -26.71 -22.00 -25.54
N PRO A 203 -26.85 -22.47 -26.79
CA PRO A 203 -26.22 -21.79 -27.91
C PRO A 203 -26.94 -20.45 -28.13
N VAL A 204 -26.19 -19.36 -28.00
CA VAL A 204 -26.68 -18.00 -28.23
C VAL A 204 -25.71 -17.32 -29.19
N PHE A 205 -26.16 -17.08 -30.42
CA PHE A 205 -25.30 -16.64 -31.54
C PHE A 205 -24.11 -17.57 -31.76
N GLU A 206 -22.88 -17.04 -31.71
CA GLU A 206 -21.62 -17.77 -31.89
C GLU A 206 -21.03 -18.28 -30.57
N ARG A 207 -21.73 -18.07 -29.44
CA ARG A 207 -21.29 -18.45 -28.10
C ARG A 207 -22.21 -19.47 -27.47
N THR A 208 -21.72 -20.13 -26.43
CA THR A 208 -22.51 -21.00 -25.57
C THR A 208 -22.54 -20.39 -24.17
N VAL A 209 -23.74 -20.10 -23.68
CA VAL A 209 -23.96 -19.57 -22.34
C VAL A 209 -24.30 -20.73 -21.40
N PHE A 210 -23.57 -20.84 -20.30
CA PHE A 210 -23.88 -21.83 -19.26
C PHE A 210 -24.91 -21.27 -18.28
N VAL A 211 -26.03 -21.97 -18.14
CA VAL A 211 -27.11 -21.62 -17.21
C VAL A 211 -27.14 -22.61 -16.06
N PRO A 212 -26.72 -22.23 -14.84
CA PRO A 212 -26.65 -23.13 -13.69
C PRO A 212 -28.03 -23.67 -13.32
N ASP A 213 -28.12 -24.97 -13.12
CA ASP A 213 -29.36 -25.73 -12.89
C ASP A 213 -30.47 -25.46 -13.91
N GLY A 214 -30.09 -24.98 -15.10
CA GLY A 214 -30.99 -24.58 -16.17
C GLY A 214 -31.94 -23.44 -15.80
N ASP A 215 -31.64 -22.63 -14.78
CA ASP A 215 -32.50 -21.52 -14.34
C ASP A 215 -31.77 -20.17 -14.50
N VAL A 216 -32.34 -19.26 -15.30
CA VAL A 216 -31.74 -17.95 -15.59
C VAL A 216 -31.52 -17.13 -14.31
N LYS A 217 -32.34 -17.31 -13.27
CA LYS A 217 -32.13 -16.61 -11.99
C LYS A 217 -30.76 -16.91 -11.38
N ASN A 218 -30.21 -18.12 -11.60
CA ASN A 218 -28.96 -18.55 -11.00
C ASN A 218 -27.75 -17.82 -11.59
N ILE A 219 -27.86 -17.28 -12.81
CA ILE A 219 -26.85 -16.38 -13.37
C ILE A 219 -26.78 -15.09 -12.57
N ILE A 220 -27.93 -14.55 -12.15
CA ILE A 220 -27.97 -13.34 -11.31
C ILE A 220 -27.47 -13.64 -9.89
N ILE A 221 -27.73 -14.84 -9.36
CA ILE A 221 -27.16 -15.28 -8.07
C ILE A 221 -25.62 -15.36 -8.12
N SER A 222 -25.02 -15.69 -9.27
CA SER A 222 -23.55 -15.63 -9.41
C SER A 222 -23.00 -14.24 -9.11
N VAL A 223 -23.72 -13.17 -9.45
CA VAL A 223 -23.31 -11.79 -9.13
C VAL A 223 -23.23 -11.58 -7.63
N LYS A 224 -24.21 -12.10 -6.86
CA LYS A 224 -24.19 -12.11 -5.40
C LYS A 224 -22.93 -12.80 -4.88
N ASN A 225 -22.68 -14.00 -5.35
CA ASN A 225 -21.58 -14.85 -4.92
C ASN A 225 -20.21 -14.20 -5.15
N ILE A 226 -20.02 -13.58 -6.32
CA ILE A 226 -18.81 -12.82 -6.64
C ILE A 226 -18.70 -11.61 -5.70
N SER A 227 -19.78 -10.85 -5.55
CA SER A 227 -19.83 -9.63 -4.74
C SER A 227 -19.54 -9.89 -3.26
N GLU A 228 -20.14 -10.94 -2.69
CA GLU A 228 -19.87 -11.39 -1.32
C GLU A 228 -18.41 -11.76 -1.15
N LYS A 229 -17.85 -12.56 -2.07
CA LYS A 229 -16.45 -12.96 -1.96
C LYS A 229 -15.48 -11.79 -2.07
N ILE A 230 -15.79 -10.79 -2.91
CA ILE A 230 -15.01 -9.54 -2.98
C ILE A 230 -15.12 -8.79 -1.67
N ARG A 231 -16.35 -8.53 -1.17
CA ARG A 231 -16.57 -7.82 0.09
C ARG A 231 -15.81 -8.49 1.24
N ASP A 232 -15.97 -9.79 1.41
CA ASP A 232 -15.37 -10.53 2.52
C ASP A 232 -13.83 -10.47 2.48
N ALA A 233 -13.25 -10.48 1.28
CA ALA A 233 -11.83 -10.26 1.09
C ALA A 233 -11.40 -8.84 1.48
N LEU A 234 -12.18 -7.81 1.13
CA LEU A 234 -11.86 -6.41 1.41
C LEU A 234 -12.06 -6.03 2.88
N LEU A 235 -12.94 -6.74 3.60
CA LEU A 235 -13.11 -6.60 5.06
C LEU A 235 -11.87 -7.00 5.87
N PHE A 236 -10.81 -7.52 5.22
CA PHE A 236 -9.49 -7.63 5.84
C PHE A 236 -8.96 -6.28 6.33
N ASP A 237 -9.30 -5.17 5.66
CA ASP A 237 -9.12 -3.83 6.23
C ASP A 237 -10.36 -3.47 7.06
N GLU A 238 -10.23 -3.47 8.38
CA GLU A 238 -11.33 -3.17 9.31
C GLU A 238 -11.96 -1.78 9.11
N ARG A 239 -11.31 -0.89 8.36
CA ARG A 239 -11.79 0.46 8.04
C ARG A 239 -12.51 0.52 6.69
N TYR A 240 -12.53 -0.58 5.94
CA TYR A 240 -13.18 -0.63 4.64
C TYR A 240 -14.70 -0.56 4.80
N GLU A 241 -15.32 0.40 4.10
CA GLU A 241 -16.76 0.55 4.02
C GLU A 241 -17.20 0.21 2.58
N PRO A 242 -17.92 -0.90 2.37
CA PRO A 242 -18.44 -1.27 1.05
C PRO A 242 -19.36 -0.19 0.46
N SER A 243 -19.36 -0.05 -0.87
CA SER A 243 -20.28 0.88 -1.53
C SER A 243 -21.74 0.51 -1.31
N GLU A 244 -22.63 1.51 -1.31
CA GLU A 244 -24.09 1.26 -1.17
C GLU A 244 -24.61 0.28 -2.23
N LEU A 245 -24.09 0.36 -3.46
CA LEU A 245 -24.50 -0.53 -4.54
C LEU A 245 -24.07 -1.97 -4.27
N LEU A 246 -22.85 -2.18 -3.80
CA LEU A 246 -22.33 -3.50 -3.42
C LEU A 246 -23.17 -4.11 -2.29
N ILE A 247 -23.49 -3.32 -1.25
CA ILE A 247 -24.35 -3.75 -0.14
C ILE A 247 -25.74 -4.14 -0.66
N LYS A 248 -26.38 -3.28 -1.48
CA LYS A 248 -27.71 -3.55 -2.05
C LYS A 248 -27.74 -4.84 -2.85
N VAL A 249 -26.72 -5.10 -3.67
CA VAL A 249 -26.63 -6.36 -4.45
C VAL A 249 -26.51 -7.56 -3.52
N ILE A 250 -25.64 -7.50 -2.51
CA ILE A 250 -25.41 -8.62 -1.60
C ILE A 250 -26.65 -8.95 -0.75
N GLU A 251 -27.30 -7.92 -0.20
CA GLU A 251 -28.44 -8.06 0.71
C GLU A 251 -29.79 -8.25 0.01
N PHE A 252 -29.82 -8.17 -1.33
CA PHE A 252 -31.04 -8.35 -2.10
C PHE A 252 -31.69 -9.72 -1.84
N ASP A 253 -33.02 -9.76 -1.72
CA ASP A 253 -33.75 -11.02 -1.59
C ASP A 253 -33.94 -11.70 -2.96
N TYR A 254 -32.96 -12.53 -3.34
CA TYR A 254 -32.94 -13.26 -4.61
C TYR A 254 -34.12 -14.22 -4.81
N ARG A 255 -34.91 -14.53 -3.76
CA ARG A 255 -36.15 -15.31 -3.90
C ARG A 255 -37.25 -14.55 -4.66
N ARG A 256 -37.13 -13.22 -4.79
CA ARG A 256 -38.03 -12.37 -5.58
C ARG A 256 -37.85 -12.55 -7.10
N ILE A 257 -36.73 -13.11 -7.55
CA ILE A 257 -36.49 -13.35 -8.97
C ILE A 257 -37.28 -14.60 -9.39
N PRO A 258 -38.18 -14.50 -10.38
CA PRO A 258 -38.94 -15.66 -10.83
C PRO A 258 -38.02 -16.72 -11.45
N SER A 259 -38.38 -18.00 -11.26
CA SER A 259 -37.67 -19.11 -11.89
C SER A 259 -37.97 -19.13 -13.39
N SER A 260 -36.91 -19.18 -14.19
CA SER A 260 -36.97 -19.15 -15.65
C SER A 260 -36.15 -20.30 -16.20
N LYS A 261 -36.79 -21.47 -16.27
CA LYS A 261 -36.15 -22.72 -16.70
C LYS A 261 -35.93 -22.74 -18.21
N THR A 262 -34.70 -23.01 -18.63
CA THR A 262 -34.29 -22.94 -20.04
C THR A 262 -34.69 -24.16 -20.86
N ASN A 263 -35.07 -25.25 -20.21
CA ASN A 263 -35.51 -26.51 -20.81
C ASN A 263 -36.84 -26.37 -21.58
N ASN A 264 -37.61 -25.32 -21.28
CA ASN A 264 -38.85 -25.02 -21.98
C ASN A 264 -38.93 -23.50 -22.23
N ILE A 265 -38.51 -23.06 -23.41
CA ILE A 265 -38.50 -21.64 -23.81
C ILE A 265 -39.89 -20.99 -23.67
N SER A 266 -40.97 -21.76 -23.84
CA SER A 266 -42.34 -21.26 -23.65
C SER A 266 -42.69 -20.93 -22.19
N ASN A 267 -41.89 -21.42 -21.23
CA ASN A 267 -42.03 -21.17 -19.78
C ASN A 267 -41.03 -20.12 -19.26
N TYR A 268 -40.36 -19.37 -20.14
CA TYR A 268 -39.54 -18.24 -19.70
C TYR A 268 -40.42 -17.21 -19.00
N ALA A 269 -40.11 -16.90 -17.74
CA ALA A 269 -40.76 -15.85 -16.96
C ALA A 269 -39.88 -14.59 -17.03
N PRO A 270 -40.27 -13.57 -17.81
CA PRO A 270 -39.49 -12.35 -17.93
C PRO A 270 -39.37 -11.64 -16.58
N PHE A 271 -38.21 -11.06 -16.31
CA PHE A 271 -37.99 -10.25 -15.13
C PHE A 271 -36.98 -9.14 -15.39
N ASP A 272 -37.07 -8.08 -14.59
CA ASP A 272 -36.12 -6.97 -14.62
C ASP A 272 -35.42 -6.89 -13.26
N PHE A 273 -34.20 -7.43 -13.18
CA PHE A 273 -33.45 -7.42 -11.92
C PHE A 273 -33.11 -6.00 -11.47
N LYS A 274 -32.90 -5.05 -12.38
CA LYS A 274 -32.71 -3.64 -12.04
C LYS A 274 -33.95 -3.07 -11.34
N ALA A 275 -35.14 -3.31 -11.91
CA ALA A 275 -36.38 -2.84 -11.28
C ALA A 275 -36.56 -3.47 -9.90
N LEU A 276 -36.37 -4.79 -9.78
CA LEU A 276 -36.50 -5.50 -8.51
C LEU A 276 -35.52 -5.00 -7.44
N LEU A 277 -34.28 -4.70 -7.83
CA LEU A 277 -33.22 -4.24 -6.92
C LEU A 277 -33.48 -2.83 -6.38
N PHE A 278 -34.07 -1.95 -7.19
CA PHE A 278 -34.34 -0.55 -6.83
C PHE A 278 -35.79 -0.26 -6.45
N GLU A 279 -36.66 -1.26 -6.41
CA GLU A 279 -37.98 -1.13 -5.78
C GLU A 279 -37.81 -0.81 -4.29
N GLU A 280 -38.09 0.43 -3.91
CA GLU A 280 -38.22 0.81 -2.50
C GLU A 280 -39.35 -0.01 -1.88
N LYS A 281 -39.09 -0.66 -0.74
CA LYS A 281 -40.15 -1.26 0.07
C LYS A 281 -41.04 -0.12 0.57
N SER A 282 -42.13 0.14 -0.14
CA SER A 282 -43.23 0.98 0.32
C SER A 282 -43.90 0.37 1.55
#